data_AF-A0A2D5I5W5-F1
#
_entry.id   AF-A0A2D5I5W5-F1
#
_cell.length_a   1.000
_cell.length_b   1.000
_cell.length_c   1.000
_cell.angle_alpha   90.00
_cell.angle_beta   90.00
_cell.angle_gamma   90.00
#
_symmetry.space_group_name_H-M   'P 1'
#
loop_
_entity.id
_entity.type
_entity.pdbx_description
1 polymer ?
#
loop_
_entity_poly.entity_id
_entity_poly.type
_entity_poly.pdbx_seq_one_letter_code
_entity_poly.pdbx_strand_id
1 'polypeptide(L)'
;MSMSSFLKVFAYICIWITPLQLAFVLWGIGIVGMTDQSVLSLSNIEFIENYFSLFFPIINWLYTWFWNAFLDWLLSLPMIIHGTFKAMFSTLLGFWILKKTR
;
A
#
# COMPACT_ATOMS: atom_id res chain seq x y z
N MET A 1 24.17 4.51 15.77
CA MET A 1 22.73 4.40 16.14
C MET A 1 22.52 2.99 16.68
N SER A 2 22.07 2.81 17.93
CA SER A 2 21.78 1.48 18.49
C SER A 2 20.67 0.79 17.66
N MET A 3 20.72 -0.54 17.49
CA MET A 3 19.67 -1.32 16.80
C MET A 3 18.26 -0.99 17.32
N SER A 4 18.13 -0.70 18.61
CA SER A 4 16.88 -0.29 19.25
C SER A 4 16.37 1.07 18.76
N SER A 5 17.25 2.01 18.44
CA SER A 5 16.86 3.32 17.90
C SER A 5 16.36 3.22 16.47
N PHE A 6 16.97 2.36 15.64
CA PHE A 6 16.53 2.14 14.26
C PHE A 6 15.13 1.50 14.20
N LEU A 7 14.88 0.48 15.01
CA LEU A 7 13.58 -0.18 15.12
C LEU A 7 12.47 0.79 15.56
N LYS A 8 12.77 1.72 16.47
CA LYS A 8 11.83 2.78 16.88
C LYS A 8 11.48 3.71 15.71
N VAL A 9 12.49 4.17 14.95
CA VAL A 9 12.26 5.03 13.78
C VAL A 9 11.41 4.31 12.74
N PHE A 10 11.70 3.04 12.46
CA PHE A 10 10.89 2.22 11.55
C PHE A 10 9.43 2.11 12.02
N ALA A 11 9.21 1.84 13.32
CA ALA A 11 7.87 1.77 13.89
C ALA A 11 7.09 3.09 13.75
N TYR A 12 7.75 4.23 14.00
CA TYR A 12 7.13 5.54 13.80
C TYR A 12 6.77 5.80 12.34
N ILE A 13 7.64 5.43 11.40
CA ILE A 13 7.36 5.56 9.96
C ILE A 13 6.15 4.70 9.57
N CYS A 14 6.06 3.46 10.05
CA CYS A 14 4.90 2.60 9.79
C CYS A 14 3.59 3.26 10.24
N ILE A 15 3.55 3.77 11.48
CA ILE A 15 2.35 4.43 12.03
C ILE A 15 2.04 5.74 11.29
N TRP A 16 3.06 6.52 10.92
CA TRP A 16 2.90 7.79 10.22
C TRP A 16 2.39 7.63 8.79
N ILE A 17 2.75 6.53 8.12
CA ILE A 17 2.29 6.23 6.75
C ILE A 17 0.88 5.64 6.75
N THR A 18 0.40 5.05 7.85
CA THR A 18 -0.96 4.51 7.97
C THR A 18 -2.08 5.46 7.53
N PRO A 19 -2.16 6.75 7.96
CA PRO A 19 -3.22 7.66 7.51
C PRO A 19 -3.22 7.88 6.00
N LEU A 20 -2.03 7.90 5.37
CA LEU A 20 -1.92 7.98 3.91
C LEU A 20 -2.46 6.70 3.25
N GLN A 21 -2.13 5.53 3.78
CA GLN A 21 -2.67 4.25 3.29
C GLN A 21 -4.19 4.18 3.43
N LEU A 22 -4.74 4.68 4.54
CA LEU A 22 -6.18 4.75 4.76
C LEU A 22 -6.85 5.73 3.79
N ALA A 23 -6.21 6.87 3.50
CA ALA A 23 -6.72 7.82 2.51
C ALA A 23 -6.82 7.18 1.12
N PHE A 24 -5.83 6.37 0.70
CA PHE A 24 -5.90 5.60 -0.55
C PHE A 24 -7.03 4.57 -0.55
N VAL A 25 -7.24 3.86 0.56
CA VAL A 25 -8.35 2.90 0.68
C VAL A 25 -9.71 3.61 0.61
N LEU A 26 -9.88 4.73 1.32
CA LEU A 26 -11.10 5.54 1.29
C LEU A 26 -11.35 6.13 -0.11
N TRP A 27 -10.30 6.55 -0.81
CA TRP A 27 -10.41 6.99 -2.20
C TRP A 27 -10.87 5.84 -3.10
N GLY A 28 -10.27 4.65 -2.98
CA GLY A 28 -10.74 3.47 -3.72
C GLY A 28 -12.22 3.17 -3.47
N ILE A 29 -12.67 3.24 -2.22
CA ILE A 29 -14.09 3.09 -1.86
C ILE A 29 -14.94 4.19 -2.51
N GLY A 30 -14.47 5.44 -2.51
CA GLY A 30 -15.15 6.56 -3.16
C GLY A 30 -15.33 6.34 -4.67
N ILE A 31 -14.31 5.80 -5.35
CA ILE A 31 -14.37 5.47 -6.78
C ILE A 31 -15.42 4.38 -7.04
N VAL A 32 -15.41 3.30 -6.26
CA VAL A 32 -16.43 2.24 -6.33
C VAL A 32 -17.84 2.78 -6.08
N GLY A 33 -17.99 3.76 -5.18
CA GLY A 33 -19.29 4.39 -4.92
C GLY A 33 -19.79 5.33 -6.02
N MET A 34 -18.89 5.81 -6.89
CA MET A 34 -19.19 6.75 -7.98
C MET A 34 -19.22 6.09 -9.36
N THR A 35 -18.76 4.84 -9.47
CA THR A 35 -18.66 4.08 -10.72
C THR A 35 -19.40 2.75 -10.58
N ASP A 36 -19.71 2.09 -11.69
CA ASP A 36 -20.29 0.73 -11.65
C ASP A 36 -19.25 -0.36 -11.28
N GLN A 37 -18.03 0.03 -10.89
CA GLN A 37 -16.96 -0.90 -10.53
C GLN A 37 -17.16 -1.43 -9.10
N SER A 38 -16.92 -2.73 -8.92
CA SER A 38 -16.98 -3.36 -7.59
C SER A 38 -15.64 -3.27 -6.84
N VAL A 39 -15.69 -3.37 -5.50
CA VAL A 39 -14.52 -3.39 -4.59
C VAL A 39 -13.47 -4.45 -4.97
N LEU A 40 -13.93 -5.57 -5.56
CA LEU A 40 -13.08 -6.66 -6.01
C LEU A 40 -12.55 -6.48 -7.43
N SER A 41 -13.23 -5.65 -8.24
CA SER A 41 -12.86 -5.41 -9.63
C SER A 41 -11.75 -4.38 -9.73
N LEU A 42 -11.74 -3.36 -8.87
CA LEU A 42 -10.73 -2.30 -8.89
C LEU A 42 -9.36 -2.83 -8.44
N SER A 43 -8.55 -3.23 -9.42
CA SER A 43 -7.17 -3.69 -9.20
C SER A 43 -6.21 -2.51 -8.97
N ASN A 44 -5.04 -2.77 -8.38
CA ASN A 44 -4.03 -1.72 -8.20
C ASN A 44 -3.56 -1.14 -9.54
N ILE A 45 -3.44 -1.97 -10.59
CA ILE A 45 -3.05 -1.49 -11.92
C ILE A 45 -4.09 -0.57 -12.52
N GLU A 46 -5.37 -0.94 -12.51
CA GLU A 46 -6.44 -0.09 -13.03
C GLU A 46 -6.55 1.23 -12.25
N PHE A 47 -6.39 1.19 -10.92
CA PHE A 47 -6.37 2.41 -10.14
C PHE A 47 -5.22 3.33 -10.55
N ILE A 48 -4.02 2.77 -10.74
CA ILE A 48 -2.85 3.55 -11.13
C ILE A 48 -2.97 4.06 -12.57
N GLU A 49 -3.47 3.27 -13.50
CA GLU A 49 -3.66 3.69 -14.89
C GLU A 49 -4.70 4.81 -15.01
N ASN A 50 -5.83 4.71 -14.30
CA ASN A 50 -6.93 5.67 -14.42
C ASN A 50 -6.76 6.92 -13.56
N TYR A 51 -6.22 6.78 -12.34
CA TYR A 51 -6.20 7.87 -11.35
C TYR A 51 -4.79 8.31 -10.94
N PHE A 52 -3.77 7.49 -11.21
CA PHE A 52 -2.40 7.71 -10.74
C PHE A 52 -1.35 7.56 -11.85
N SER A 53 -1.70 7.97 -13.08
CA SER A 53 -0.91 7.71 -14.30
C SER A 53 0.51 8.28 -14.26
N LEU A 54 0.76 9.29 -13.41
CA LEU A 54 2.08 9.84 -13.13
C LEU A 54 3.09 8.78 -12.67
N PHE A 55 2.64 7.70 -12.03
CA PHE A 55 3.49 6.61 -11.54
C PHE A 55 3.70 5.49 -12.56
N PHE A 56 3.02 5.52 -13.70
CA PHE A 56 3.14 4.50 -14.73
C PHE A 56 4.58 4.33 -15.28
N PRO A 57 5.38 5.39 -15.50
CA PRO A 57 6.77 5.24 -15.92
C PRO A 57 7.62 4.48 -14.90
N ILE A 58 7.31 4.63 -13.60
CA ILE A 58 8.04 3.95 -12.51
C ILE A 58 7.68 2.46 -12.51
N ILE A 59 6.42 2.12 -12.74
CA ILE A 59 5.97 0.73 -12.87
C ILE A 59 6.63 0.06 -14.08
N ASN A 60 6.57 0.71 -15.25
CA ASN A 60 7.22 0.17 -16.45
C ASN A 60 8.72 -0.01 -16.24
N TRP A 61 9.38 0.94 -15.58
CA TRP A 61 10.79 0.77 -15.22
C TRP A 61 11.00 -0.44 -14.30
N LEU A 62 10.16 -0.66 -13.28
CA LEU A 62 10.23 -1.87 -12.44
C LEU A 62 10.10 -3.16 -13.25
N TYR A 63 9.19 -3.21 -14.23
CA TYR A 63 9.03 -4.37 -15.13
C TYR A 63 10.26 -4.68 -16.01
N THR A 64 11.25 -3.76 -16.11
CA THR A 64 12.46 -4.03 -16.90
C THR A 64 13.51 -4.86 -16.17
N TRP A 65 13.51 -4.83 -14.84
CA TRP A 65 14.59 -5.43 -14.04
C TRP A 65 14.12 -6.21 -12.81
N PHE A 66 12.90 -5.97 -12.34
CA PHE A 66 12.34 -6.64 -11.17
C PHE A 66 11.55 -7.89 -11.57
N TRP A 67 11.16 -8.69 -10.58
CA TRP A 67 10.46 -9.95 -10.81
C TRP A 67 9.04 -9.70 -11.37
N ASN A 68 8.87 -9.84 -12.68
CA ASN A 68 7.62 -9.53 -13.39
C ASN A 68 6.40 -10.28 -12.85
N ALA A 69 6.50 -11.60 -12.66
CA ALA A 69 5.38 -12.39 -12.14
C ALA A 69 4.92 -11.96 -10.72
N PHE A 70 5.82 -11.36 -9.93
CA PHE A 70 5.48 -10.82 -8.61
C PHE A 70 4.81 -9.45 -8.76
N LEU A 71 5.26 -8.62 -9.69
CA LEU A 71 4.60 -7.35 -10.01
C LEU A 71 3.18 -7.58 -10.53
N ASP A 72 3.01 -8.51 -11.48
CA ASP A 72 1.69 -8.87 -12.01
C ASP A 72 0.77 -9.40 -10.91
N TRP A 73 1.30 -10.25 -10.04
CA TRP A 73 0.55 -10.73 -8.87
C TRP A 73 0.17 -9.58 -7.92
N LEU A 74 1.11 -8.71 -7.56
CA LEU A 74 0.85 -7.61 -6.62
C LEU A 74 -0.11 -6.55 -7.20
N LEU A 75 0.04 -6.23 -8.48
CA LEU A 75 -0.72 -5.19 -9.17
C LEU A 75 -2.13 -5.65 -9.56
N SER A 76 -2.34 -6.95 -9.76
CA SER A 76 -3.67 -7.53 -10.00
C SER A 76 -4.54 -7.65 -8.74
N LEU A 77 -3.95 -7.52 -7.54
CA LEU A 77 -4.73 -7.59 -6.30
C LEU A 77 -5.75 -6.43 -6.19
N PRO A 78 -6.95 -6.68 -5.62
CA PRO A 78 -7.92 -5.64 -5.36
C PRO A 78 -7.32 -4.57 -4.43
N MET A 79 -7.32 -3.32 -4.90
CA MET A 79 -6.65 -2.22 -4.22
C MET A 79 -7.15 -2.03 -2.79
N ILE A 80 -8.47 -2.09 -2.60
CA ILE A 80 -9.12 -1.85 -1.30
C ILE A 80 -8.76 -2.95 -0.30
N ILE A 81 -8.81 -4.22 -0.71
CA ILE A 81 -8.50 -5.36 0.16
C ILE A 81 -7.01 -5.36 0.51
N HIS A 82 -6.15 -5.28 -0.50
CA HIS A 82 -4.70 -5.26 -0.31
C HIS A 82 -4.26 -4.05 0.52
N GLY A 83 -4.80 -2.87 0.24
CA GLY A 83 -4.50 -1.63 0.97
C GLY A 83 -4.93 -1.69 2.43
N THR A 84 -6.13 -2.22 2.72
CA THR A 84 -6.62 -2.38 4.10
C THR A 84 -5.76 -3.38 4.87
N PHE A 85 -5.44 -4.52 4.26
CA PHE A 85 -4.59 -5.53 4.87
C PHE A 85 -3.20 -4.95 5.17
N LYS A 86 -2.58 -4.28 4.20
CA LYS A 86 -1.27 -3.63 4.38
C LYS A 86 -1.29 -2.59 5.50
N ALA A 87 -2.33 -1.78 5.58
CA ALA A 87 -2.49 -0.78 6.64
C ALA A 87 -2.65 -1.40 8.02
N MET A 88 -3.45 -2.45 8.13
CA MET A 88 -3.63 -3.19 9.38
C MET A 88 -2.32 -3.82 9.84
N PHE A 89 -1.62 -4.53 8.96
CA PHE A 89 -0.34 -5.15 9.28
C PHE A 89 0.74 -4.13 9.63
N SER A 90 0.85 -3.03 8.86
CA SER A 90 1.87 -2.00 9.12
C SER A 90 1.65 -1.34 10.49
N THR A 91 0.40 -1.06 10.84
CA THR A 91 0.04 -0.45 12.13
C THR A 91 0.29 -1.40 13.29
N LEU A 92 -0.13 -2.67 13.18
CA LEU A 92 0.10 -3.69 14.19
C LEU A 92 1.60 -3.94 14.39
N LEU A 93 2.38 -4.04 13.31
CA LEU A 93 3.83 -4.17 13.38
C LEU A 93 4.47 -2.95 14.04
N GLY A 94 4.05 -1.74 13.69
CA GLY A 94 4.54 -0.50 14.31
C GLY A 94 4.31 -0.49 15.82
N PHE A 95 3.09 -0.79 16.28
CA PHE A 95 2.78 -0.88 17.71
C PHE A 95 3.53 -2.02 18.41
N TRP A 96 3.66 -3.17 17.77
CA TRP A 96 4.37 -4.32 18.33
C TRP A 96 5.86 -4.03 18.54
N ILE A 97 6.53 -3.43 17.56
CA ILE A 97 7.94 -3.02 17.65
C ILE A 97 8.11 -1.97 18.76
N LEU A 98 7.22 -0.98 18.82
CA LEU A 98 7.28 0.07 19.84
C LEU A 98 7.10 -0.52 21.26
N LYS A 99 6.20 -1.49 21.44
CA LYS A 99 6.02 -2.22 22.69
C LYS A 99 7.26 -3.03 23.08
N LYS A 100 7.91 -3.68 22.10
CA LYS A 100 9.08 -4.53 22.36
C LYS A 100 10.35 -3.74 22.66
N THR A 101 10.45 -2.51 22.16
CA THR A 101 11.64 -1.66 22.28
C THR A 101 11.49 -0.58 23.37
N ARG A 102 10.37 -0.57 24.08
CA ARG A 102 10.13 0.22 25.29
C ARG A 102 10.71 -0.50 26.50
#